data_AF-A0A2K3K3V0-F1
#
_entry.id   AF-A0A2K3K3V0-F1
#
_cell.length_a   1.000
_cell.length_b   1.000
_cell.length_c   1.000
_cell.angle_alpha   90.00
_cell.angle_beta   90.00
_cell.angle_gamma   90.00
#
_symmetry.space_group_name_H-M   'P 1'
#
loop_
_entity.id
_entity.type
_entity.pdbx_description
1 polymer ?
#
loop_
_entity_poly.entity_id
_entity_poly.type
_entity_poly.pdbx_seq_one_letter_code
_entity_poly.pdbx_strand_id
1 'polypeptide(L)' 'MKSILPANQTDDENEESIWSSYDSWLEKYPSALENFEKVMNIGKEKKIVVFLDYDGTLSQIVDDPDKAYMTDA' A
#
# COMPACT_ATOMS: atom_id res chain seq x y z
N MET A 1 15.72 3.33 -5.37
CA MET A 1 16.37 4.55 -4.85
C MET A 1 17.05 4.16 -3.55
N LYS A 2 18.35 4.44 -3.38
CA LYS A 2 19.05 4.15 -2.11
C LYS A 2 18.93 5.36 -1.20
N SER A 3 18.16 5.25 -0.11
CA SER A 3 18.16 6.22 0.99
C SER A 3 19.16 5.79 2.06
N ILE A 4 20.05 6.71 2.40
CA ILE A 4 21.09 6.57 3.42
C ILE A 4 20.43 6.70 4.80
N LEU A 5 20.66 5.73 5.70
CA LEU A 5 20.41 5.86 7.13
C LEU A 5 21.69 5.50 7.90
N PRO A 6 21.93 6.12 9.08
CA PRO A 6 23.21 6.06 9.77
C PRO A 6 23.42 4.71 10.45
N ALA A 7 24.68 4.30 10.52
CA ALA A 7 25.10 3.09 11.21
C ALA A 7 24.76 3.16 12.70
N ASN A 8 23.87 2.27 13.15
CA ASN A 8 23.83 1.76 14.51
C ASN A 8 23.52 0.26 14.41
N GLN A 9 24.49 -0.56 14.82
CA GLN A 9 24.37 -2.01 14.89
C GLN A 9 23.33 -2.42 15.95
N THR A 10 22.26 -3.07 15.50
CA THR A 10 21.40 -3.95 16.31
C THR A 10 20.83 -5.04 15.41
N ASP A 11 21.21 -6.30 15.67
CA ASP A 11 20.54 -7.55 15.29
C ASP A 11 20.25 -7.81 13.79
N ASP A 12 21.32 -7.96 12.99
CA ASP A 12 21.28 -8.22 11.54
C ASP A 12 20.50 -9.50 11.12
N GLU A 13 20.32 -10.50 11.99
CA GLU A 13 19.59 -11.74 11.65
C GLU A 13 18.07 -11.58 11.61
N ASN A 14 17.53 -10.54 12.25
CA ASN A 14 16.07 -10.37 12.41
C ASN A 14 15.47 -9.57 11.24
N GLU A 15 16.18 -8.57 10.73
CA GLU A 15 15.71 -7.72 9.62
C GLU A 15 15.60 -8.49 8.30
N GLU A 16 16.59 -9.31 7.95
CA GLU A 16 16.58 -10.10 6.71
C GLU A 16 15.40 -11.08 6.68
N SER A 17 15.07 -11.67 7.84
CA SER A 17 13.92 -12.57 7.99
C SER A 17 12.57 -11.86 7.84
N ILE A 18 12.49 -10.59 8.30
CA ILE A 18 11.28 -9.75 8.17
C ILE A 18 11.08 -9.34 6.71
N TRP A 19 12.14 -8.91 6.02
CA TRP A 19 12.07 -8.56 4.60
C TRP A 19 11.70 -9.78 3.76
N SER A 20 12.29 -10.95 4.00
CA SER A 20 11.94 -12.18 3.29
C SER A 20 10.47 -12.57 3.50
N SER A 21 9.96 -12.42 4.73
CA SER A 21 8.54 -12.67 5.03
C SER A 21 7.61 -11.68 4.35
N TYR A 22 8.02 -10.41 4.27
CA TYR A 22 7.28 -9.35 3.58
C TYR A 22 7.25 -9.57 2.06
N ASP A 23 8.36 -9.97 1.45
CA ASP A 23 8.43 -10.31 0.02
C ASP A 23 7.50 -11.47 -0.30
N SER A 24 7.49 -12.53 0.52
CA SER A 24 6.55 -13.65 0.37
C SER A 24 5.08 -13.21 0.50
N TRP A 25 4.81 -12.24 1.38
CA TRP A 25 3.48 -11.65 1.51
C TRP A 25 3.07 -10.86 0.25
N LEU A 26 3.99 -10.07 -0.33
CA LEU A 26 3.75 -9.32 -1.56
C LEU A 26 3.54 -10.23 -2.78
N GLU A 27 4.19 -11.39 -2.83
CA GLU A 27 3.92 -12.40 -3.88
C GLU A 27 2.46 -12.89 -3.82
N LYS A 28 1.91 -13.04 -2.62
CA LYS A 28 0.51 -13.46 -2.41
C LYS A 28 -0.49 -12.31 -2.61
N TYR A 29 -0.09 -11.08 -2.27
CA TYR A 29 -0.92 -9.88 -2.33
C TYR A 29 -0.21 -8.78 -3.14
N PRO A 30 -0.15 -8.94 -4.47
CA PRO A 30 0.58 -8.00 -5.32
C PRO A 30 -0.07 -6.62 -5.29
N SER A 31 0.76 -5.59 -5.28
CA SER A 31 0.29 -4.20 -5.34
C SER A 31 -0.48 -3.94 -6.63
N ALA A 32 -1.73 -3.51 -6.50
CA ALA A 32 -2.58 -3.11 -7.63
C ALA A 32 -2.01 -1.89 -8.36
N LEU A 33 -1.31 -1.00 -7.65
CA LEU A 33 -0.70 0.21 -8.23
C LEU A 33 0.55 -0.14 -9.04
N GLU A 34 1.41 -1.03 -8.54
CA GLU A 34 2.57 -1.51 -9.31
C GLU A 34 2.14 -2.29 -10.57
N ASN A 35 0.97 -2.92 -10.51
CA ASN A 35 0.38 -3.65 -11.63
C ASN A 35 -0.72 -2.87 -12.36
N PHE A 36 -0.76 -1.55 -12.20
CA PHE A 36 -1.88 -0.72 -12.67
C PHE A 36 -2.15 -0.89 -14.17
N GLU A 37 -1.10 -0.91 -15.00
CA GLU A 37 -1.25 -1.12 -16.45
C GLU A 37 -1.91 -2.46 -16.79
N LYS A 38 -1.58 -3.52 -16.06
CA LYS A 38 -2.18 -4.85 -16.25
C LYS A 38 -3.68 -4.83 -15.91
N VAL A 39 -4.05 -4.17 -14.79
CA VAL A 39 -5.45 -4.01 -14.39
C VAL A 39 -6.23 -3.21 -15.43
N MET A 40 -5.66 -2.09 -15.88
CA MET A 40 -6.30 -1.22 -16.89
C MET A 40 -6.44 -1.92 -18.24
N ASN A 41 -5.46 -2.71 -18.66
CA ASN A 41 -5.54 -3.50 -19.90
C ASN A 41 -6.66 -4.55 -19.84
N ILE A 42 -6.91 -5.19 -18.69
CA ILE A 42 -8.05 -6.10 -18.50
C ILE A 42 -9.39 -5.34 -18.60
N GLY A 43 -9.41 -4.12 -18.10
CA GLY A 43 -10.55 -3.21 -18.13
C GLY A 43 -10.77 -2.50 -19.47
N LYS A 44 -9.85 -2.64 -20.43
CA LYS A 44 -9.92 -1.96 -21.73
C LYS A 44 -11.26 -2.24 -22.41
N GLU A 45 -11.86 -1.18 -22.97
CA GLU A 45 -13.18 -1.19 -23.63
C GLU A 45 -14.39 -1.49 -22.71
N LYS A 46 -14.18 -1.68 -21.41
CA LYS A 46 -15.26 -1.84 -20.44
C LYS A 46 -15.53 -0.53 -19.70
N LYS A 47 -16.78 -0.35 -19.28
CA LYS A 47 -17.11 0.69 -18.28
C LYS A 47 -16.62 0.21 -16.93
N ILE A 48 -15.69 0.97 -16.34
CA ILE A 48 -15.14 0.68 -15.02
C ILE A 48 -16.03 1.38 -13.99
N VAL A 49 -16.45 0.62 -12.97
CA VAL A 49 -17.13 1.15 -11.79
C VAL A 49 -16.20 0.93 -10.61
N VAL A 50 -15.96 1.97 -9.82
CA VAL A 50 -15.10 1.92 -8.65
C VAL A 50 -15.97 2.08 -7.41
N PHE A 51 -15.81 1.17 -6.47
CA PHE A 51 -16.38 1.26 -5.14
C PHE A 51 -15.23 1.45 -4.17
N LEU A 52 -15.29 2.52 -3.37
CA LEU A 52 -14.27 2.86 -2.39
C LEU A 52 -14.93 2.89 -1.03
N ASP A 53 -14.23 2.34 -0.05
CA ASP A 53 -14.58 2.56 1.35
C ASP A 53 -14.27 4.02 1.73
N TYR A 54 -14.85 4.49 2.83
CA TYR A 54 -14.67 5.86 3.28
C TYR A 54 -13.54 5.96 4.30
N ASP A 55 -13.72 5.41 5.51
CA ASP A 55 -12.79 5.55 6.63
C ASP A 55 -11.51 4.74 6.42
N GLY A 56 -10.37 5.43 6.46
CA GLY A 56 -9.07 4.79 6.21
C GLY A 56 -8.79 4.45 4.75
N THR A 57 -9.69 4.81 3.82
CA THR A 57 -9.45 4.73 2.36
C THR A 57 -9.48 6.12 1.73
N LEU A 58 -10.59 6.85 1.85
CA LEU A 58 -10.75 8.21 1.32
C LEU A 58 -10.43 9.28 2.37
N SER A 59 -10.65 8.97 3.63
CA SER A 59 -10.26 9.79 4.78
C SER A 59 -9.15 9.10 5.57
N GLN A 60 -8.44 9.86 6.42
CA GLN A 60 -7.46 9.28 7.33
C GLN A 60 -8.17 8.43 8.41
N ILE A 61 -7.48 7.39 8.90
CA ILE A 61 -7.93 6.64 10.08
C ILE A 61 -7.86 7.57 11.29
N VAL A 62 -8.99 7.79 11.96
CA VAL A 62 -9.13 8.66 13.13
C VAL A 62 -9.93 7.98 14.23
N ASP A 63 -9.66 8.35 15.49
CA ASP A 63 -10.38 7.80 16.65
C ASP A 63 -11.83 8.29 16.76
N ASP A 64 -12.10 9.50 16.26
CA ASP A 64 -13.41 10.13 16.25
C ASP A 64 -14.01 10.09 14.83
N PRO A 65 -15.01 9.24 14.55
CA PRO A 65 -15.55 9.04 13.21
C PRO A 65 -16.18 10.31 12.63
N ASP A 66 -16.71 11.21 13.48
CA ASP A 66 -17.27 12.49 13.02
C ASP A 66 -16.19 13.45 12.49
N LYS A 67 -14.90 13.11 12.67
CA LYS A 67 -13.75 13.87 12.18
C LYS A 67 -13.02 13.20 11.01
N ALA A 68 -13.58 12.14 10.44
CA ALA A 68 -13.04 11.47 9.27
C ALA A 68 -13.34 12.29 8.00
N TYR A 69 -12.61 13.39 7.83
CA TYR A 69 -12.77 14.28 6.68
C TYR A 69 -11.91 13.80 5.50
N MET A 70 -12.47 13.85 4.29
CA MET A 70 -11.67 13.82 3.07
C MET A 70 -10.93 15.15 2.96
N THR A 71 -9.61 15.13 2.81
CA THR A 71 -8.85 16.34 2.48
C THR A 71 -9.07 16.69 1.02
N ASP A 72 -9.04 17.99 0.70
CA ASP A 72 -9.12 18.44 -0.70
C ASP A 72 -8.00 17.80 -1.55
N ALA A 73 -8.32 17.56 -2.82
CA ALA A 73 -7.46 16.87 -3.78
C ALA A 73 -6.32 17.74 -4.34
#